data_AF-A0A956CXZ7-F1
#
_entry.id   AF-A0A956CXZ7-F1
#
_cell.length_a   1.000
_cell.length_b   1.000
_cell.length_c   1.000
_cell.angle_alpha   90.00
_cell.angle_beta   90.00
_cell.angle_gamma   90.00
#
_symmetry.space_group_name_H-M   'P 1'
#
loop_
_entity.id
_entity.type
_entity.pdbx_description
1 polymer ?
#
loop_
_entity_poly.entity_id
_entity_poly.type
_entity_poly.pdbx_seq_one_letter_code
_entity_poly.pdbx_strand_id
1 'polypeptide(L)'
;MRALEFFLLRDARRAAADLGEERRRAVADAIDASVRDAGRAASLFATGARAIAYRYAVDALGHALDAARRAGARGGELGDALEPLVGRRWAARVERAEDATHLAMPRTDDDLADHHGQLYTEMLACSTQLVRALEDRTHAPAWLEKARRVRAGTALAIAALVGAFLVYELRFDPSPFTVSASGYRTADVVEAWPPENAADHDEMSYWQLPEGQTGWLDLALTPPRDVTALRIMNGHDVHADDQNRYDRRRFDYAARQITIHAYSGDREVATVEHELRRIRALDRETIPLEARNVDRIRIEITSFWGVGAGLAEVEVLP
;
A
#
# COMPACT_ATOMS: atom_id res chain seq x y z
N MET A 1 -22.99 -4.42 1.48
CA MET A 1 -22.31 -5.28 0.49
C MET A 1 -21.82 -6.63 1.04
N ARG A 2 -21.31 -6.73 2.29
CA ARG A 2 -20.70 -7.99 2.81
C ARG A 2 -21.65 -9.16 3.12
N ALA A 3 -22.95 -8.93 3.32
CA ALA A 3 -23.89 -9.99 3.68
C ALA A 3 -24.36 -10.83 2.46
N LEU A 4 -24.63 -10.18 1.31
CA LEU A 4 -25.07 -10.86 0.09
C LEU A 4 -23.99 -11.81 -0.45
N GLU A 5 -22.74 -11.36 -0.43
CA GLU A 5 -21.56 -12.14 -0.84
C GLU A 5 -21.35 -13.37 0.06
N PHE A 6 -21.63 -13.26 1.36
CA PHE A 6 -21.55 -14.38 2.30
C PHE A 6 -22.60 -15.46 2.03
N PHE A 7 -23.84 -15.08 1.67
CA PHE A 7 -24.90 -16.04 1.34
C PHE A 7 -24.62 -16.75 0.00
N LEU A 8 -24.20 -16.01 -1.03
CA LEU A 8 -23.83 -16.59 -2.32
C LEU A 8 -22.68 -17.60 -2.20
N LEU A 9 -21.65 -17.29 -1.40
CA LEU A 9 -20.54 -18.20 -1.14
C LEU A 9 -20.94 -19.44 -0.33
N ARG A 10 -21.93 -19.32 0.56
CA ARG A 10 -22.41 -20.44 1.37
C ARG A 10 -23.22 -21.43 0.52
N ASP A 11 -24.06 -20.92 -0.38
CA ASP A 11 -24.89 -21.77 -1.25
C ASP A 11 -24.07 -22.44 -2.35
N ALA A 12 -23.11 -21.71 -2.94
CA ALA A 12 -22.11 -22.30 -3.85
C ALA A 12 -21.30 -23.41 -3.16
N ARG A 13 -20.93 -23.22 -1.89
CA ARG A 13 -20.19 -24.23 -1.11
C ARG A 13 -21.02 -25.48 -0.81
N ARG A 14 -22.32 -25.34 -0.57
CA ARG A 14 -23.22 -26.50 -0.39
C ARG A 14 -23.35 -27.28 -1.70
N ALA A 15 -23.63 -26.59 -2.80
CA ALA A 15 -23.73 -27.21 -4.12
C ALA A 15 -22.42 -27.91 -4.54
N ALA A 16 -21.25 -27.33 -4.22
CA ALA A 16 -19.95 -27.93 -4.52
C ALA A 16 -19.60 -29.12 -3.60
N ALA A 17 -20.07 -29.12 -2.35
CA ALA A 17 -19.82 -30.21 -1.40
C ALA A 17 -20.60 -31.49 -1.74
N ASP A 18 -21.76 -31.35 -2.37
CA ASP A 18 -22.62 -32.47 -2.77
C ASP A 18 -22.06 -33.27 -3.97
N LEU A 19 -21.18 -32.65 -4.76
CA LEU A 19 -20.44 -33.31 -5.84
C LEU A 19 -19.13 -33.90 -5.28
N GLY A 20 -19.03 -35.23 -5.23
CA GLY A 20 -17.77 -35.91 -4.91
C GLY A 20 -16.62 -35.49 -5.83
N GLU A 21 -15.38 -35.61 -5.35
CA GLU A 21 -14.17 -35.12 -6.04
C GLU A 21 -14.02 -35.62 -7.49
N GLU A 22 -14.29 -36.90 -7.72
CA GLU A 22 -14.25 -37.50 -9.06
C GLU A 22 -15.26 -36.86 -10.02
N ARG A 23 -16.50 -36.63 -9.55
CA ARG A 23 -17.53 -35.94 -10.35
C ARG A 23 -17.15 -34.49 -10.60
N ARG A 24 -16.58 -33.79 -9.62
CA ARG A 24 -16.12 -32.41 -9.82
C ARG A 24 -15.06 -32.30 -10.92
N ARG A 25 -14.08 -33.22 -10.95
CA ARG A 25 -13.09 -33.28 -12.02
C ARG A 25 -13.75 -33.55 -13.37
N ALA A 26 -14.66 -34.52 -13.41
CA ALA A 26 -15.38 -34.86 -14.63
C ALA A 26 -16.24 -33.70 -15.18
N VAL A 27 -16.80 -32.85 -14.31
CA VAL A 27 -17.50 -31.61 -14.71
C VAL A 27 -16.50 -30.56 -15.20
N ALA A 28 -15.37 -30.38 -14.51
CA ALA A 28 -14.32 -29.44 -14.90
C ALA A 28 -13.71 -29.79 -16.27
N ASP A 29 -13.41 -31.06 -16.52
CA ASP A 29 -12.89 -31.54 -17.81
C ASP A 29 -13.87 -31.25 -18.97
N ALA A 30 -15.18 -31.41 -18.72
CA ALA A 30 -16.22 -31.10 -19.69
C ALA A 30 -16.40 -29.59 -19.92
N ILE A 31 -16.25 -28.76 -18.87
CA ILE A 31 -16.18 -27.29 -19.01
C ILE A 31 -14.98 -26.90 -19.88
N ASP A 32 -13.80 -27.44 -19.61
CA ASP A 32 -12.58 -27.13 -20.35
C ASP A 32 -12.68 -27.54 -21.83
N ALA A 33 -13.33 -28.68 -22.12
CA ALA A 33 -13.63 -29.11 -23.48
C ALA A 33 -14.58 -28.12 -24.19
N SER A 34 -15.67 -27.74 -23.52
CA SER A 34 -16.63 -26.76 -24.03
C SER A 34 -15.98 -25.42 -24.39
N VAL A 35 -15.17 -24.86 -23.47
CA VAL A 35 -14.46 -23.59 -23.67
C VAL A 35 -13.49 -23.68 -24.85
N ARG A 36 -12.76 -24.79 -24.97
CA ARG A 36 -11.81 -25.02 -26.06
C ARG A 36 -12.50 -25.04 -27.42
N ASP A 37 -13.60 -25.76 -27.54
CA ASP A 37 -14.32 -25.88 -28.81
C ASP A 37 -15.12 -24.61 -29.14
N ALA A 38 -15.65 -23.89 -28.15
CA ALA A 38 -16.23 -22.56 -28.36
C ALA A 38 -15.17 -21.57 -28.90
N GLY A 39 -13.94 -21.61 -28.37
CA GLY A 39 -12.83 -20.82 -28.87
C GLY A 39 -12.44 -21.16 -30.31
N ARG A 40 -12.40 -22.45 -30.66
CA ARG A 40 -12.17 -22.92 -32.04
C ARG A 40 -13.30 -22.48 -32.97
N ALA A 41 -14.55 -22.63 -32.55
CA ALA A 41 -15.72 -22.20 -33.30
C ALA A 41 -15.66 -20.70 -33.61
N ALA A 42 -15.34 -19.86 -32.62
CA ALA A 42 -15.20 -18.41 -32.82
C ALA A 42 -14.07 -18.06 -33.81
N SER A 43 -12.91 -18.70 -33.66
CA SER A 43 -11.75 -18.50 -34.53
C SER A 43 -12.05 -18.90 -35.99
N LEU A 44 -12.61 -20.09 -36.21
CA LEU A 44 -12.95 -20.60 -37.54
C LEU A 44 -14.05 -19.79 -38.22
N PHE A 45 -15.02 -19.30 -37.45
CA PHE A 45 -16.07 -18.43 -38.00
C PHE A 45 -15.49 -17.11 -38.50
N ALA A 46 -14.55 -16.52 -37.74
CA ALA A 46 -13.86 -15.29 -38.10
C ALA A 46 -12.99 -15.43 -39.35
N THR A 47 -12.42 -16.61 -39.61
CA THR A 47 -11.59 -16.89 -40.80
C THR A 47 -12.40 -17.38 -42.00
N GLY A 48 -13.72 -17.51 -41.88
CA GLY A 48 -14.64 -17.86 -42.97
C GLY A 48 -14.96 -19.35 -43.10
N ALA A 49 -14.37 -20.22 -42.28
CA ALA A 49 -14.65 -21.66 -42.27
C ALA A 49 -15.93 -21.99 -41.47
N ARG A 50 -17.08 -21.51 -41.95
CA ARG A 50 -18.33 -21.40 -41.18
C ARG A 50 -18.99 -22.75 -40.87
N ALA A 51 -18.97 -23.71 -41.77
CA ALA A 51 -19.56 -25.04 -41.55
C ALA A 51 -18.74 -25.83 -40.51
N ILE A 52 -17.42 -25.67 -40.52
CA ILE A 52 -16.54 -26.25 -39.49
C ILE A 52 -16.78 -25.56 -38.15
N ALA A 53 -16.89 -24.23 -38.15
CA ALA A 53 -17.19 -23.46 -36.95
C ALA A 53 -18.53 -23.87 -36.31
N TYR A 54 -19.56 -24.14 -37.13
CA TYR A 54 -20.86 -24.62 -36.67
C TYR A 54 -20.74 -25.95 -35.92
N ARG A 55 -19.97 -26.92 -36.46
CA ARG A 55 -19.73 -28.20 -35.78
C ARG A 55 -19.07 -28.03 -34.42
N TYR A 56 -18.04 -27.18 -34.33
CA TYR A 56 -17.42 -26.87 -33.03
C TYR A 56 -18.37 -26.15 -32.06
N ALA A 57 -19.32 -25.35 -32.54
CA ALA A 57 -20.34 -24.74 -31.68
C ALA A 57 -21.32 -25.78 -31.11
N VAL A 58 -21.68 -26.80 -31.92
CA VAL A 58 -22.47 -27.96 -31.46
C VAL A 58 -21.69 -28.75 -30.41
N ASP A 59 -20.41 -29.06 -30.67
CA ASP A 59 -19.55 -29.79 -29.73
C ASP A 59 -19.40 -29.02 -28.40
N ALA A 60 -19.20 -27.71 -28.46
CA ALA A 60 -19.13 -26.85 -27.28
C ALA A 60 -20.41 -26.88 -26.45
N LEU A 61 -21.59 -26.80 -27.08
CA LEU A 61 -22.87 -26.93 -26.37
C LEU A 61 -23.03 -28.33 -25.78
N GLY A 62 -22.69 -29.38 -26.53
CA GLY A 62 -22.75 -30.76 -26.07
C GLY A 62 -21.89 -31.02 -24.83
N HIS A 63 -20.66 -30.50 -24.81
CA HIS A 63 -19.78 -30.58 -23.64
C HIS A 63 -20.32 -29.81 -22.43
N ALA A 64 -20.90 -28.61 -22.63
CA ALA A 64 -21.54 -27.86 -21.55
C ALA A 64 -22.76 -28.59 -20.96
N LEU A 65 -23.55 -29.26 -21.80
CA LEU A 65 -24.69 -30.07 -21.38
C LEU A 65 -24.26 -31.34 -20.64
N ASP A 66 -23.21 -32.02 -21.10
CA ASP A 66 -22.61 -33.15 -20.38
C ASP A 66 -22.10 -32.72 -18.99
N ALA A 67 -21.43 -31.56 -18.90
CA ALA A 67 -21.02 -30.97 -17.63
C ALA A 67 -22.22 -30.72 -16.70
N ALA A 68 -23.32 -30.16 -17.21
CA ALA A 68 -24.54 -29.92 -16.42
C ALA A 68 -25.17 -31.23 -15.90
N ARG A 69 -25.26 -32.27 -16.76
CA ARG A 69 -25.77 -33.60 -16.39
C ARG A 69 -24.92 -34.23 -15.29
N ARG A 70 -23.59 -34.17 -15.43
CA ARG A 70 -22.64 -34.68 -14.42
C ARG A 70 -22.71 -33.90 -13.10
N ALA A 71 -23.02 -32.61 -13.17
CA ALA A 71 -23.25 -31.75 -12.01
C ALA A 71 -24.59 -32.01 -11.28
N GLY A 72 -25.39 -32.99 -11.74
CA GLY A 72 -26.59 -33.43 -11.05
C GLY A 72 -27.89 -32.85 -11.59
N ALA A 73 -27.89 -32.24 -12.77
CA ALA A 73 -29.12 -31.99 -13.54
C ALA A 73 -29.76 -33.36 -13.88
N ARG A 74 -30.65 -33.85 -13.01
CA ARG A 74 -31.31 -35.17 -13.10
C ARG A 74 -32.81 -35.01 -13.33
N GLY A 75 -33.33 -35.77 -14.31
CA GLY A 75 -34.77 -36.06 -14.48
C GLY A 75 -35.58 -34.97 -15.18
N GLY A 76 -36.58 -35.39 -15.96
CA GLY A 76 -37.51 -34.51 -16.68
C GLY A 76 -37.02 -34.05 -18.06
N GLU A 77 -37.80 -33.16 -18.68
CA GLU A 77 -37.38 -32.37 -19.85
C GLU A 77 -36.11 -31.57 -19.48
N LEU A 78 -35.17 -31.39 -20.42
CA LEU A 78 -33.88 -30.74 -20.16
C LEU A 78 -34.07 -29.36 -19.49
N GLY A 79 -35.13 -28.64 -19.86
CA GLY A 79 -35.49 -27.35 -19.29
C GLY A 79 -35.62 -27.35 -17.77
N ASP A 80 -36.31 -28.33 -17.19
CA ASP A 80 -36.56 -28.42 -15.74
C ASP A 80 -35.26 -28.62 -14.96
N ALA A 81 -34.35 -29.43 -15.51
CA ALA A 81 -33.07 -29.73 -14.88
C ALA A 81 -32.09 -28.54 -14.94
N LEU A 82 -32.25 -27.64 -15.93
CA LEU A 82 -31.40 -26.46 -16.12
C LEU A 82 -31.94 -25.19 -15.48
N GLU A 83 -33.26 -25.07 -15.22
CA GLU A 83 -33.87 -23.88 -14.61
C GLU A 83 -33.16 -23.46 -13.30
N PRO A 84 -32.78 -24.37 -12.38
CA PRO A 84 -32.03 -24.00 -11.17
C PRO A 84 -30.59 -23.53 -11.41
N LEU A 85 -30.02 -23.80 -12.59
CA LEU A 85 -28.64 -23.43 -12.95
C LEU A 85 -28.58 -22.07 -13.63
N VAL A 86 -29.41 -21.86 -14.66
CA VAL A 86 -29.31 -20.71 -15.56
C VAL A 86 -30.57 -19.83 -15.58
N GLY A 87 -31.62 -20.25 -14.86
CA GLY A 87 -32.94 -19.62 -14.86
C GLY A 87 -33.80 -20.04 -16.05
N ARG A 88 -35.13 -19.96 -15.88
CA ARG A 88 -36.14 -20.45 -16.84
C ARG A 88 -35.92 -19.96 -18.27
N ARG A 89 -35.63 -18.66 -18.43
CA ARG A 89 -35.42 -18.05 -19.76
C ARG A 89 -34.27 -18.71 -20.50
N TRP A 90 -33.16 -19.00 -19.83
CA TRP A 90 -32.00 -19.62 -20.44
C TRP A 90 -32.19 -21.11 -20.62
N ALA A 91 -32.84 -21.80 -19.67
CA ALA A 91 -33.17 -23.21 -19.80
C ALA A 91 -33.95 -23.50 -21.10
N ALA A 92 -35.01 -22.72 -21.38
CA ALA A 92 -35.78 -22.85 -22.61
C ALA A 92 -34.97 -22.50 -23.88
N ARG A 93 -33.93 -21.66 -23.80
CA ARG A 93 -33.04 -21.37 -24.93
C ARG A 93 -32.07 -22.51 -25.19
N VAL A 94 -31.52 -23.09 -24.12
CA VAL A 94 -30.62 -24.23 -24.20
C VAL A 94 -31.34 -25.43 -24.81
N GLU A 95 -32.58 -25.70 -24.40
CA GLU A 95 -33.41 -26.76 -24.97
C GLU A 95 -33.64 -26.58 -26.47
N ARG A 96 -34.08 -25.38 -26.91
CA ARG A 96 -34.21 -25.08 -28.34
C ARG A 96 -32.89 -25.21 -29.10
N ALA A 97 -31.77 -24.81 -28.48
CA ALA A 97 -30.46 -24.93 -29.08
C ALA A 97 -30.02 -26.40 -29.21
N GLU A 98 -30.32 -27.25 -28.21
CA GLU A 98 -30.09 -28.69 -28.25
C GLU A 98 -30.93 -29.35 -29.34
N ASP A 99 -32.24 -29.08 -29.40
CA ASP A 99 -33.13 -29.59 -30.45
C ASP A 99 -32.60 -29.24 -31.84
N ALA A 100 -32.09 -28.02 -32.01
CA ALA A 100 -31.53 -27.55 -33.27
C ALA A 100 -30.21 -28.25 -33.66
N THR A 101 -29.50 -28.90 -32.72
CA THR A 101 -28.33 -29.72 -33.05
C THR A 101 -28.70 -30.99 -33.83
N HIS A 102 -29.97 -31.42 -33.76
CA HIS A 102 -30.49 -32.57 -34.50
C HIS A 102 -30.91 -32.24 -35.93
N LEU A 103 -30.93 -30.95 -36.31
CA LEU A 103 -31.11 -30.56 -37.71
C LEU A 103 -29.92 -31.01 -38.57
N ALA A 104 -30.14 -31.19 -39.88
CA ALA A 104 -29.10 -31.64 -40.79
C ALA A 104 -27.89 -30.69 -40.77
N MET A 105 -26.76 -31.16 -40.25
CA MET A 105 -25.54 -30.35 -40.14
C MET A 105 -25.01 -29.97 -41.54
N PRO A 106 -24.62 -28.70 -41.75
CA PRO A 106 -23.99 -28.26 -43.00
C PRO A 106 -22.67 -29.00 -43.19
N ARG A 107 -22.47 -29.63 -44.36
CA ARG A 107 -21.23 -30.37 -44.67
C ARG A 107 -20.17 -29.39 -45.16
N THR A 108 -20.58 -28.49 -46.06
CA THR A 108 -19.76 -27.42 -46.64
C THR A 108 -20.32 -26.04 -46.30
N ASP A 109 -19.56 -24.99 -46.60
CA ASP A 109 -20.02 -23.61 -46.40
C ASP A 109 -21.20 -23.25 -47.34
N ASP A 110 -21.31 -23.91 -48.49
CA ASP A 110 -22.41 -23.73 -49.44
C ASP A 110 -23.74 -24.29 -48.90
N ASP A 111 -23.70 -25.22 -47.94
CA ASP A 111 -24.89 -25.77 -47.27
C ASP A 111 -25.48 -24.81 -46.21
N LEU A 112 -24.79 -23.71 -45.89
CA LEU A 112 -25.21 -22.78 -44.84
C LEU A 112 -26.31 -21.85 -45.30
N ALA A 113 -27.54 -22.16 -44.92
CA ALA A 113 -28.64 -21.21 -44.90
C ALA A 113 -28.57 -20.22 -43.72
N ASP A 114 -29.25 -19.08 -43.82
CA ASP A 114 -29.24 -17.99 -42.83
C ASP A 114 -29.59 -18.44 -41.40
N HIS A 115 -30.47 -19.44 -41.25
CA HIS A 115 -30.85 -19.95 -39.94
C HIS A 115 -29.68 -20.59 -39.18
N HIS A 116 -28.68 -21.16 -39.88
CA HIS A 116 -27.49 -21.72 -39.24
C HIS A 116 -26.65 -20.65 -38.54
N GLY A 117 -26.59 -19.42 -39.08
CA GLY A 117 -25.86 -18.32 -38.43
C GLY A 117 -26.51 -17.87 -37.12
N GLN A 118 -27.84 -17.89 -37.05
CA GLN A 118 -28.59 -17.59 -35.84
C GLN A 118 -28.39 -18.70 -34.79
N LEU A 119 -28.51 -19.95 -35.22
CA LEU A 119 -28.29 -21.13 -34.37
C LEU A 119 -26.87 -21.19 -33.80
N TYR A 120 -25.85 -20.92 -34.63
CA TYR A 120 -24.46 -20.82 -34.20
C TYR A 120 -24.29 -19.85 -33.02
N THR A 121 -24.84 -18.64 -33.18
CA THR A 121 -24.75 -17.59 -32.14
C THR A 121 -25.48 -18.02 -30.87
N GLU A 122 -26.64 -18.67 -31.00
CA GLU A 122 -27.41 -19.16 -29.88
C GLU A 122 -26.70 -20.31 -29.13
N MET A 123 -26.09 -21.26 -29.85
CA MET A 123 -25.32 -22.36 -29.25
C MET A 123 -24.13 -21.85 -28.42
N LEU A 124 -23.36 -20.89 -28.94
CA LEU A 124 -22.23 -20.30 -28.20
C LEU A 124 -22.71 -19.51 -26.97
N ALA A 125 -23.80 -18.76 -27.10
CA ALA A 125 -24.38 -18.03 -25.97
C ALA A 125 -24.88 -18.99 -24.87
N CYS A 126 -25.58 -20.06 -25.25
CA CYS A 126 -26.06 -21.11 -24.35
C CYS A 126 -24.92 -21.86 -23.66
N SER A 127 -23.90 -22.29 -24.42
CA SER A 127 -22.69 -22.93 -23.88
C SER A 127 -21.97 -22.03 -22.86
N THR A 128 -21.74 -20.76 -23.21
CA THR A 128 -21.08 -19.79 -22.32
C THR A 128 -21.87 -19.59 -21.02
N GLN A 129 -23.20 -19.49 -21.10
CA GLN A 129 -24.03 -19.29 -19.93
C GLN A 129 -24.04 -20.51 -19.01
N LEU A 130 -24.05 -21.72 -19.58
CA LEU A 130 -23.94 -22.98 -18.83
C LEU A 130 -22.58 -23.10 -18.15
N VAL A 131 -21.49 -22.84 -18.87
CA VAL A 131 -20.12 -22.86 -18.33
C VAL A 131 -20.02 -21.94 -17.12
N ARG A 132 -20.46 -20.69 -17.23
CA ARG A 132 -20.43 -19.74 -16.10
C ARG A 132 -21.19 -20.24 -14.88
N ALA A 133 -22.40 -20.77 -15.08
CA ALA A 133 -23.22 -21.30 -13.98
C ALA A 133 -22.58 -22.53 -13.31
N LEU A 134 -21.79 -23.32 -14.06
CA LEU A 134 -21.12 -24.51 -13.56
C LEU A 134 -19.76 -24.20 -12.93
N GLU A 135 -19.00 -23.23 -13.45
CA GLU A 135 -17.73 -22.76 -12.89
C GLU A 135 -17.89 -22.30 -11.44
N ASP A 136 -18.98 -21.58 -11.15
CA ASP A 136 -19.34 -21.15 -9.80
C ASP A 136 -19.54 -22.35 -8.84
N ARG A 137 -19.94 -23.51 -9.36
CA ARG A 137 -20.17 -24.74 -8.58
C ARG A 137 -18.93 -25.64 -8.51
N THR A 138 -18.03 -25.62 -9.49
CA THR A 138 -16.84 -26.48 -9.53
C THR A 138 -15.63 -25.86 -8.85
N HIS A 139 -15.39 -24.55 -8.98
CA HIS A 139 -14.17 -23.89 -8.49
C HIS A 139 -14.26 -23.32 -7.06
N ALA A 140 -15.45 -23.30 -6.45
CA ALA A 140 -15.67 -22.72 -5.13
C ALA A 140 -14.76 -23.23 -4.00
N PRO A 141 -14.41 -24.54 -3.86
CA PRO A 141 -13.66 -25.01 -2.69
C PRO A 141 -12.18 -24.57 -2.70
N ALA A 142 -11.50 -24.71 -3.84
CA ALA A 142 -10.07 -24.43 -3.95
C ALA A 142 -9.76 -22.92 -3.89
N TRP A 143 -10.61 -22.09 -4.49
CA TRP A 143 -10.45 -20.64 -4.46
C TRP A 143 -10.69 -20.09 -3.05
N LEU A 144 -11.67 -20.63 -2.31
CA LEU A 144 -11.94 -20.24 -0.92
C LEU A 144 -10.79 -20.60 0.03
N GLU A 145 -10.15 -21.75 -0.14
CA GLU A 145 -8.96 -22.09 0.66
C GLU A 145 -7.78 -21.18 0.34
N LYS A 146 -7.53 -20.89 -0.95
CA LYS A 146 -6.48 -19.95 -1.36
C LYS A 146 -6.76 -18.54 -0.82
N ALA A 147 -8.00 -18.06 -0.93
CA ALA A 147 -8.40 -16.76 -0.41
C ALA A 147 -8.24 -16.66 1.11
N ARG A 148 -8.57 -17.73 1.86
CA ARG A 148 -8.32 -17.79 3.32
C ARG A 148 -6.83 -17.71 3.65
N ARG A 149 -5.97 -18.46 2.94
CA ARG A 149 -4.52 -18.42 3.15
C ARG A 149 -3.94 -17.05 2.86
N VAL A 150 -4.35 -16.42 1.75
CA VAL A 150 -3.91 -15.08 1.38
C VAL A 150 -4.32 -14.06 2.44
N ARG A 151 -5.60 -14.06 2.87
CA ARG A 151 -6.08 -13.14 3.92
C ARG A 151 -5.33 -13.30 5.24
N ALA A 152 -5.07 -14.54 5.66
CA ALA A 152 -4.28 -14.81 6.87
C ALA A 152 -2.85 -14.27 6.73
N GLY A 153 -2.21 -14.49 5.58
CA GLY A 153 -0.87 -13.97 5.28
C GLY A 153 -0.82 -12.44 5.31
N THR A 154 -1.80 -11.77 4.69
CA THR A 154 -1.89 -10.29 4.71
C THR A 154 -2.07 -9.75 6.12
N ALA A 155 -2.94 -10.37 6.94
CA ALA A 155 -3.16 -9.93 8.32
C ALA A 155 -1.87 -10.07 9.16
N LEU A 156 -1.12 -11.16 8.99
CA LEU A 156 0.18 -11.37 9.63
C LEU A 156 1.22 -10.33 9.21
N ALA A 157 1.28 -10.00 7.92
CA ALA A 157 2.21 -8.97 7.41
C ALA A 157 1.91 -7.58 7.99
N ILE A 158 0.62 -7.20 8.06
CA ILE A 158 0.20 -5.94 8.68
C ILE A 158 0.57 -5.92 10.17
N ALA A 159 0.30 -7.00 10.90
CA ALA A 159 0.65 -7.09 12.32
C ALA A 159 2.16 -6.96 12.55
N ALA A 160 2.98 -7.56 11.68
CA ALA A 160 4.44 -7.44 11.75
C ALA A 160 4.93 -6.01 11.51
N LEU A 161 4.36 -5.30 10.52
CA LEU A 161 4.70 -3.91 10.24
C LEU A 161 4.32 -2.97 11.39
N VAL A 162 3.13 -3.14 11.97
CA VAL A 162 2.70 -2.37 13.15
C VAL A 162 3.61 -2.65 14.34
N GLY A 163 3.96 -3.92 14.58
CA GLY A 163 4.91 -4.30 15.63
C GLY A 163 6.30 -3.66 15.43
N ALA A 164 6.81 -3.67 14.20
CA ALA A 164 8.10 -3.05 13.87
C ALA A 164 8.07 -1.52 14.08
N PHE A 165 6.98 -0.85 13.67
CA PHE A 165 6.78 0.58 13.87
C PHE A 165 6.75 0.95 15.36
N LEU A 166 6.01 0.20 16.18
CA LEU A 166 5.98 0.44 17.63
C LEU A 166 7.35 0.24 18.29
N VAL A 167 8.12 -0.76 17.84
CA VAL A 167 9.50 -0.97 18.33
C VAL A 167 10.42 0.18 17.90
N TYR A 168 10.22 0.73 16.71
CA TYR A 168 10.96 1.89 16.22
C TYR A 168 10.68 3.12 17.09
N GLU A 169 9.40 3.49 17.28
CA GLU A 169 9.00 4.61 18.14
C GLU A 169 9.54 4.47 19.57
N LEU A 170 9.51 3.26 20.14
CA LEU A 170 10.02 3.03 21.50
C LEU A 170 11.56 3.05 21.62
N ARG A 171 12.30 2.92 20.52
CA ARG A 171 13.78 2.91 20.52
C ARG A 171 14.40 4.19 19.98
N PHE A 172 13.67 4.92 19.15
CA PHE A 172 14.13 6.09 18.43
C PHE A 172 13.25 7.29 18.77
N ASP A 173 13.01 7.50 20.07
CA ASP A 173 12.32 8.69 20.58
C ASP A 173 13.07 9.94 20.10
N PRO A 174 12.50 10.75 19.18
CA PRO A 174 13.27 11.64 18.31
C PRO A 174 13.83 12.90 18.99
N SER A 175 13.62 13.13 20.28
CA SER A 175 14.52 13.98 21.05
C SER A 175 14.23 13.76 22.54
N PRO A 176 15.18 13.28 23.35
CA PRO A 176 14.90 12.88 24.72
C PRO A 176 14.82 14.09 25.68
N PHE A 177 14.59 15.28 25.13
CA PHE A 177 14.44 16.54 25.83
C PHE A 177 13.49 17.46 25.05
N THR A 178 12.84 18.36 25.78
CA THR A 178 12.05 19.45 25.18
C THR A 178 12.92 20.70 25.06
N VAL A 179 12.69 21.50 24.02
CA VAL A 179 13.48 22.70 23.75
C VAL A 179 12.61 23.93 23.91
N SER A 180 13.16 24.98 24.52
CA SER A 180 12.55 26.31 24.58
C SER A 180 13.63 27.38 24.41
N ALA A 181 13.25 28.59 24.05
CA ALA A 181 14.21 29.68 23.88
C ALA A 181 13.67 31.01 24.40
N SER A 182 14.59 31.93 24.67
CA SER A 182 14.30 33.34 24.97
C SER A 182 13.49 34.06 23.89
N GLY A 183 13.62 33.59 22.65
CA GLY A 183 12.95 34.14 21.48
C GLY A 183 13.43 33.40 20.23
N TYR A 184 12.75 33.65 19.12
CA TYR A 184 13.20 33.20 17.81
C TYR A 184 12.67 34.13 16.73
N ARG A 185 13.31 34.10 15.57
CA ARG A 185 12.89 34.89 14.42
C ARG A 185 11.63 34.27 13.82
N THR A 186 10.60 35.09 13.70
CA THR A 186 9.37 34.81 12.97
C THR A 186 9.35 35.70 11.73
N ALA A 187 10.08 35.33 10.66
CA ALA A 187 9.90 36.08 9.41
C ALA A 187 8.57 35.68 8.76
N ASP A 188 7.95 36.65 8.08
CA ASP A 188 6.68 36.57 7.33
C ASP A 188 6.16 35.14 7.03
N VAL A 189 5.24 34.65 7.86
CA VAL A 189 4.27 33.51 7.75
C VAL A 189 4.74 32.15 7.17
N VAL A 190 5.83 32.08 6.40
CA VAL A 190 6.21 30.96 5.54
C VAL A 190 7.42 30.21 6.11
N GLU A 191 8.33 30.88 6.81
CA GLU A 191 9.52 30.27 7.41
C GLU A 191 9.74 30.83 8.83
N ALA A 192 9.41 30.01 9.84
CA ALA A 192 9.81 30.26 11.22
C ALA A 192 11.05 29.43 11.54
N TRP A 193 11.93 29.94 12.42
CA TRP A 193 13.11 29.21 12.91
C TRP A 193 12.97 28.91 14.40
N PRO A 194 11.99 28.07 14.78
CA PRO A 194 11.66 27.83 16.17
C PRO A 194 12.76 27.04 16.89
N PRO A 195 12.79 27.04 18.24
CA PRO A 195 13.85 26.39 19.01
C PRO A 195 13.99 24.88 18.78
N GLU A 196 12.90 24.20 18.43
CA GLU A 196 12.86 22.77 18.17
C GLU A 196 13.77 22.35 17.00
N ASN A 197 14.01 23.26 16.04
CA ASN A 197 14.93 23.04 14.94
C ASN A 197 16.37 22.77 15.42
N ALA A 198 16.77 23.27 16.60
CA ALA A 198 18.11 23.00 17.12
C ALA A 198 18.26 21.58 17.69
N ALA A 199 17.25 20.71 17.60
CA ALA A 199 17.27 19.37 18.17
C ALA A 199 16.40 18.37 17.40
N ASP A 200 16.12 18.64 16.12
CA ASP A 200 15.27 17.81 15.27
C ASP A 200 16.08 16.80 14.44
N HIS A 201 17.40 16.78 14.59
CA HIS A 201 18.34 15.96 13.82
C HIS A 201 18.35 16.25 12.31
N ASP A 202 17.78 17.38 11.88
CA ASP A 202 17.88 17.89 10.52
C ASP A 202 18.97 18.97 10.45
N GLU A 203 20.14 18.59 9.96
CA GLU A 203 21.28 19.53 9.83
C GLU A 203 20.99 20.73 8.91
N MET A 204 19.89 20.67 8.14
CA MET A 204 19.45 21.75 7.25
C MET A 204 18.52 22.74 7.94
N SER A 205 17.95 22.37 9.08
CA SER A 205 17.13 23.22 9.91
C SER A 205 18.01 23.93 10.94
N TYR A 206 17.53 25.06 11.46
CA TYR A 206 18.21 25.75 12.55
C TYR A 206 17.24 26.63 13.34
N TRP A 207 17.55 26.79 14.62
CA TRP A 207 16.96 27.83 15.47
C TRP A 207 17.72 29.14 15.26
N GLN A 208 16.97 30.25 15.27
CA GLN A 208 17.53 31.57 15.01
C GLN A 208 16.94 32.61 15.96
N LEU A 209 17.80 33.42 16.59
CA LEU A 209 17.37 34.59 17.35
C LEU A 209 16.99 35.74 16.42
N PRO A 210 16.16 36.69 16.89
CA PRO A 210 15.96 37.95 16.18
C PRO A 210 17.28 38.69 15.90
N GLU A 211 17.33 39.45 14.81
CA GLU A 211 18.52 40.18 14.38
C GLU A 211 19.10 41.08 15.48
N GLY A 212 20.42 41.06 15.62
CA GLY A 212 21.15 41.88 16.58
C GLY A 212 20.98 41.46 18.05
N GLN A 213 20.27 40.37 18.35
CA GLN A 213 19.98 39.96 19.72
C GLN A 213 20.85 38.78 20.19
N THR A 214 21.14 38.80 21.48
CA THR A 214 21.60 37.65 22.26
C THR A 214 20.40 36.98 22.92
N GLY A 215 20.60 35.76 23.43
CA GLY A 215 19.51 35.01 24.02
C GLY A 215 19.96 33.65 24.52
N TRP A 216 19.02 32.82 24.93
CA TRP A 216 19.28 31.48 25.42
C TRP A 216 18.37 30.44 24.77
N LEU A 217 18.88 29.20 24.74
CA LEU A 217 18.18 27.95 24.41
C LEU A 217 18.21 27.04 25.65
N ASP A 218 17.04 26.59 26.10
CA ASP A 218 16.89 25.66 27.22
C ASP A 218 16.45 24.29 26.71
N LEU A 219 17.19 23.27 27.14
CA LEU A 219 16.89 21.86 26.96
C LEU A 219 16.41 21.31 28.29
N ALA A 220 15.20 20.77 28.36
CA ALA A 220 14.68 20.07 29.54
C ALA A 220 14.70 18.56 29.31
N LEU A 221 15.57 17.86 30.04
CA LEU A 221 15.87 16.44 29.88
C LEU A 221 14.97 15.63 30.81
N THR A 222 14.10 14.80 30.23
CA THR A 222 13.24 13.89 31.01
C THR A 222 13.38 12.46 30.47
N PRO A 223 13.87 11.51 31.29
CA PRO A 223 14.33 11.65 32.67
C PRO A 223 15.69 12.39 32.79
N PRO A 224 16.04 12.85 34.01
CA PRO A 224 17.38 13.35 34.31
C PRO A 224 18.46 12.31 34.04
N ARG A 225 19.65 12.73 33.60
CA ARG A 225 20.75 11.81 33.21
C ARG A 225 22.13 12.42 33.39
N ASP A 226 23.15 11.58 33.38
CA ASP A 226 24.54 12.04 33.31
C ASP A 226 24.83 12.58 31.91
N VAL A 227 25.63 13.65 31.83
CA VAL A 227 25.97 14.37 30.60
C VAL A 227 27.47 14.57 30.55
N THR A 228 28.14 13.88 29.64
CA THR A 228 29.60 13.99 29.45
C THR A 228 29.95 15.22 28.61
N ALA A 229 29.17 15.49 27.56
CA ALA A 229 29.42 16.59 26.63
C ALA A 229 28.15 17.05 25.90
N LEU A 230 28.23 18.23 25.29
CA LEU A 230 27.30 18.67 24.25
C LEU A 230 27.98 18.61 22.89
N ARG A 231 27.27 18.14 21.88
CA ARG A 231 27.69 18.25 20.47
C ARG A 231 26.83 19.31 19.80
N ILE A 232 27.45 20.41 19.39
CA ILE A 232 26.77 21.59 18.86
C ILE A 232 27.18 21.82 17.40
N MET A 233 26.20 21.98 16.53
CA MET A 233 26.36 22.54 15.19
C MET A 233 25.91 23.99 15.20
N ASN A 234 26.79 24.88 14.77
CA ASN A 234 26.49 26.30 14.71
C ASN A 234 25.49 26.60 13.58
N GLY A 235 24.70 27.67 13.72
CA GLY A 235 23.81 28.12 12.66
C GLY A 235 24.60 28.45 11.38
N HIS A 236 24.07 28.06 10.23
CA HIS A 236 24.71 28.26 8.94
C HIS A 236 23.66 28.51 7.85
N ASP A 237 24.03 29.28 6.83
CA ASP A 237 23.15 29.58 5.71
C ASP A 237 23.37 28.53 4.60
N VAL A 238 22.51 27.52 4.54
CA VAL A 238 22.63 26.44 3.55
C VAL A 238 22.27 26.90 2.13
N HIS A 239 21.54 28.02 1.98
CA HIS A 239 21.13 28.51 0.67
C HIS A 239 22.23 29.24 -0.10
N ALA A 240 23.42 29.41 0.49
CA ALA A 240 24.56 30.08 -0.14
C ALA A 240 25.18 29.30 -1.33
N ASP A 241 24.83 28.03 -1.54
CA ASP A 241 25.39 27.20 -2.62
C ASP A 241 24.63 27.29 -3.96
N ASP A 242 23.46 27.95 -4.01
CA ASP A 242 22.74 28.15 -5.28
C ASP A 242 23.28 29.37 -6.07
N GLN A 243 24.46 29.14 -6.65
CA GLN A 243 25.06 29.74 -7.87
C GLN A 243 25.12 31.26 -8.11
N ASN A 244 24.69 32.17 -7.24
CA ASN A 244 24.81 33.62 -7.49
C ASN A 244 25.64 34.43 -6.48
N ARG A 245 26.87 33.97 -6.29
CA ARG A 245 28.19 34.64 -6.17
C ARG A 245 28.40 36.10 -5.68
N TYR A 246 27.44 36.89 -5.20
CA TYR A 246 27.72 38.29 -4.83
C TYR A 246 27.24 38.82 -3.48
N ASP A 247 26.88 37.97 -2.52
CA ASP A 247 26.88 38.44 -1.12
C ASP A 247 27.13 37.37 -0.06
N ARG A 248 28.35 36.82 -0.04
CA ARG A 248 28.85 35.92 1.05
C ARG A 248 28.95 36.60 2.44
N ARG A 249 28.33 37.78 2.61
CA ARG A 249 28.30 38.55 3.86
C ARG A 249 26.87 38.74 4.40
N ARG A 250 25.86 38.22 3.70
CA ARG A 250 24.45 38.21 4.05
C ARG A 250 24.09 36.74 4.26
N PHE A 251 23.83 36.17 5.42
CA PHE A 251 23.55 36.67 6.75
C PHE A 251 24.02 35.56 7.69
N ASP A 252 25.25 35.63 8.22
CA ASP A 252 25.71 34.61 9.16
C ASP A 252 24.88 34.77 10.45
N TYR A 253 24.00 33.81 10.72
CA TYR A 253 23.31 33.66 12.00
C TYR A 253 24.01 32.58 12.80
N ALA A 254 25.20 32.88 13.27
CA ALA A 254 26.08 31.92 13.93
C ALA A 254 26.49 32.46 15.29
N ALA A 255 26.28 31.66 16.33
CA ALA A 255 26.79 31.97 17.66
C ALA A 255 28.32 32.03 17.65
N ARG A 256 28.90 32.95 18.43
CA ARG A 256 30.35 33.09 18.57
C ARG A 256 30.80 32.69 19.97
N GLN A 257 30.32 33.39 20.99
CA GLN A 257 30.60 33.05 22.37
C GLN A 257 29.31 32.53 23.01
N ILE A 258 29.44 31.40 23.71
CA ILE A 258 28.35 30.78 24.44
C ILE A 258 28.79 30.44 25.87
N THR A 259 27.82 30.41 26.77
CA THR A 259 27.96 29.87 28.11
C THR A 259 26.94 28.76 28.29
N ILE A 260 27.39 27.57 28.64
CA ILE A 260 26.56 26.39 28.85
C ILE A 260 26.42 26.18 30.36
N HIS A 261 25.19 26.15 30.85
CA HIS A 261 24.85 25.89 32.24
C HIS A 261 24.08 24.57 32.34
N ALA A 262 24.51 23.66 33.21
CA ALA A 262 23.79 22.43 33.54
C ALA A 262 23.15 22.54 34.91
N TYR A 263 21.91 22.08 35.04
CA TYR A 263 21.14 22.09 36.28
C TYR A 263 20.67 20.70 36.67
N SER A 264 20.56 20.51 37.98
CA SER A 264 19.89 19.38 38.62
C SER A 264 18.88 19.96 39.61
N GLY A 265 17.61 19.96 39.23
CA GLY A 265 16.58 20.80 39.83
C GLY A 265 16.92 22.28 39.68
N ASP A 266 16.87 23.02 40.79
CA ASP A 266 17.20 24.45 40.80
C ASP A 266 18.71 24.72 41.00
N ARG A 267 19.54 23.68 41.12
CA ARG A 267 20.97 23.82 41.41
C ARG A 267 21.79 23.71 40.13
N GLU A 268 22.61 24.71 39.86
CA GLU A 268 23.65 24.63 38.82
C GLU A 268 24.74 23.64 39.25
N VAL A 269 25.04 22.67 38.38
CA VAL A 269 26.00 21.59 38.62
C VAL A 269 27.26 21.69 37.77
N ALA A 270 27.20 22.37 36.61
CA ALA A 270 28.36 22.67 35.78
C ALA A 270 28.12 23.91 34.92
N THR A 271 29.19 24.64 34.61
CA THR A 271 29.18 25.81 33.72
C THR A 271 30.43 25.84 32.86
N VAL A 272 30.27 26.06 31.56
CA VAL A 272 31.37 26.09 30.58
C VAL A 272 31.20 27.27 29.64
N GLU A 273 32.22 28.12 29.55
CA GLU A 273 32.32 29.14 28.50
C GLU A 273 33.07 28.55 27.29
N HIS A 274 32.56 28.78 26.09
CA HIS A 274 33.17 28.29 24.86
C HIS A 274 33.04 29.30 23.72
N GLU A 275 34.11 29.45 22.92
CA GLU A 275 34.06 30.19 21.66
C GLU A 275 33.88 29.20 20.51
N LEU A 276 32.69 29.20 19.91
CA LEU A 276 32.41 28.43 18.72
C LEU A 276 33.20 29.00 17.54
N ARG A 277 33.81 28.10 16.77
CA ARG A 277 34.49 28.47 15.55
C ARG A 277 33.46 29.06 14.58
N ARG A 278 33.95 30.01 13.77
CA ARG A 278 33.20 30.45 12.60
C ARG A 278 33.24 29.33 11.56
N ILE A 279 32.30 28.41 11.67
CA ILE A 279 32.24 27.18 10.91
C ILE A 279 31.82 27.45 9.46
N ARG A 280 32.36 26.66 8.53
CA ARG A 280 31.85 26.49 7.15
C ARG A 280 30.89 25.30 7.18
N ALA A 281 29.72 25.42 6.56
CA ALA A 281 28.56 24.51 6.66
C ALA A 281 28.85 23.07 7.16
N LEU A 282 28.07 22.64 8.16
CA LEU A 282 27.97 21.27 8.73
C LEU A 282 29.06 20.80 9.71
N ASP A 283 30.06 21.61 10.12
CA ASP A 283 30.96 21.16 11.20
C ASP A 283 30.23 21.13 12.56
N ARG A 284 30.58 20.14 13.39
CA ARG A 284 30.09 19.98 14.76
C ARG A 284 31.24 20.12 15.75
N GLU A 285 31.00 20.80 16.87
CA GLU A 285 31.94 20.90 17.98
C GLU A 285 31.44 20.12 19.20
N THR A 286 32.30 19.30 19.79
CA THR A 286 32.01 18.61 21.05
C THR A 286 32.62 19.39 22.21
N ILE A 287 31.77 19.82 23.13
CA ILE A 287 32.12 20.64 24.29
C ILE A 287 31.93 19.79 25.55
N PRO A 288 33.01 19.42 26.26
CA PRO A 288 32.92 18.66 27.51
C PRO A 288 32.14 19.45 28.58
N LEU A 289 31.29 18.76 29.34
CA LEU A 289 30.46 19.33 30.41
C LEU A 289 30.60 18.55 31.73
N GLU A 290 30.73 17.22 31.65
CA GLU A 290 31.00 16.31 32.78
C GLU A 290 30.10 16.56 34.02
N ALA A 291 28.79 16.55 33.81
CA ALA A 291 27.78 16.81 34.82
C ALA A 291 26.93 15.57 35.10
N ARG A 292 26.48 15.39 36.35
CA ARG A 292 25.68 14.24 36.78
C ARG A 292 24.25 14.62 37.08
N ASN A 293 23.31 13.70 36.80
CA ASN A 293 21.88 13.85 37.09
C ASN A 293 21.28 15.18 36.60
N VAL A 294 21.63 15.58 35.37
CA VAL A 294 21.19 16.83 34.74
C VAL A 294 19.76 16.67 34.23
N ASP A 295 18.89 17.62 34.57
CA ASP A 295 17.51 17.71 34.09
C ASP A 295 17.24 18.95 33.23
N ARG A 296 18.13 19.94 33.26
CA ARG A 296 18.06 21.10 32.38
C ARG A 296 19.45 21.56 31.96
N ILE A 297 19.58 21.92 30.68
CA ILE A 297 20.78 22.57 30.13
C ILE A 297 20.34 23.89 29.50
N ARG A 298 21.00 24.98 29.86
CA ARG A 298 20.81 26.30 29.25
C ARG A 298 22.06 26.67 28.45
N ILE A 299 21.89 27.01 27.19
CA ILE A 299 22.94 27.54 26.33
C ILE A 299 22.65 29.02 26.14
N GLU A 300 23.42 29.88 26.80
CA GLU A 300 23.35 31.32 26.67
C GLU A 300 24.33 31.79 25.59
N ILE A 301 23.80 32.47 24.56
CA ILE A 301 24.62 33.06 23.50
C ILE A 301 24.97 34.49 23.90
N THR A 302 26.24 34.76 24.12
CA THR A 302 26.74 36.06 24.61
C THR A 302 27.29 36.95 23.50
N SER A 303 27.70 36.36 22.37
CA SER A 303 28.01 37.09 21.14
C SER A 303 27.83 36.24 19.89
N PHE A 304 27.78 36.87 18.73
CA PHE A 304 27.55 36.19 17.44
C PHE A 304 28.42 36.75 16.31
N TRP A 305 28.54 35.97 15.25
CA TRP A 305 29.09 36.39 13.98
C TRP A 305 27.99 37.01 13.11
N GLY A 306 28.34 37.98 12.25
CA GLY A 306 27.40 38.51 11.27
C GLY A 306 26.28 39.37 11.88
N VAL A 307 25.02 39.00 11.60
CA VAL A 307 23.83 39.83 11.89
C VAL A 307 23.00 39.33 13.08
N GLY A 308 23.22 38.09 13.52
CA GLY A 308 22.48 37.49 14.62
C GLY A 308 23.07 36.14 14.99
N ALA A 309 22.40 35.43 15.90
CA ALA A 309 22.85 34.12 16.34
C ALA A 309 21.82 33.03 16.05
N GLY A 310 22.31 31.80 15.94
CA GLY A 310 21.51 30.61 15.74
C GLY A 310 22.34 29.37 15.99
N LEU A 311 21.67 28.25 16.22
CA LEU A 311 22.25 26.93 16.34
C LEU A 311 21.46 25.99 15.42
N ALA A 312 22.17 25.19 14.63
CA ALA A 312 21.56 24.23 13.73
C ALA A 312 21.18 22.95 14.45
N GLU A 313 22.05 22.43 15.30
CA GLU A 313 21.80 21.18 16.00
C GLU A 313 22.51 21.18 17.36
N VAL A 314 21.87 20.61 18.37
CA VAL A 314 22.38 20.45 19.72
C VAL A 314 22.01 19.07 20.21
N GLU A 315 23.03 18.28 20.54
CA GLU A 315 22.86 16.94 21.07
C GLU A 315 23.51 16.80 22.44
N VAL A 316 22.82 16.11 23.33
CA VAL A 316 23.30 15.78 24.67
C VAL A 316 23.95 14.39 24.64
N LEU A 317 25.23 14.30 24.99
CA LEU A 317 25.97 13.05 25.03
C LEU A 317 26.05 12.51 26.47
N PRO A 318 25.70 11.23 26.71
CA PRO A 318 25.69 10.62 28.04
C PRO A 318 27.07 10.24 28.58
#